data_AF-A0A2X2V4E8-F1
#
_entry.id   AF-A0A2X2V4E8-F1
#
_cell.length_a   1.000
_cell.length_b   1.000
_cell.length_c   1.000
_cell.angle_alpha   90.00
_cell.angle_beta   90.00
_cell.angle_gamma   90.00
#
_symmetry.space_group_name_H-M   'P 1'
#
loop_
_entity.id
_entity.type
_entity.pdbx_description
1 polymer ?
#
loop_
_entity_poly.entity_id
_entity_poly.type
_entity_poly.pdbx_seq_one_letter_code
_entity_poly.pdbx_strand_id
1 'polypeptide(L)'
;MGCAPGLVQTPFAWALPLQNRPPVILDFATSAIAGNKARIAWNEGRAIPAGCAVDANGQPTTDPAVLMTEPLGALLPFGGHKGAGLSLICSLLGAALTGGETESQQIPPRAGIINNMLSILFDPARLGAEEHYSQALLAQVDWVRSGQEGHDVQIPGEPELRAYARRQEEGIWIDDVSWQAFVTLEALNT
;
A
#
# COMPACT_ATOMS: atom_id res chain seq x y z
N MET A 1 -16.10 -14.12 -10.99
CA MET A 1 -14.70 -14.35 -11.40
C MET A 1 -14.18 -15.49 -10.55
N GLY A 2 -13.72 -16.57 -11.18
CA GLY A 2 -13.42 -17.85 -10.53
C GLY A 2 -12.06 -17.88 -9.83
N CYS A 3 -11.94 -18.82 -8.88
CA CYS A 3 -10.75 -19.17 -8.12
C CYS A 3 -9.63 -19.69 -9.04
N ALA A 4 -8.73 -18.81 -9.48
CA ALA A 4 -7.48 -19.10 -10.21
C ALA A 4 -6.57 -17.85 -10.14
N PRO A 5 -5.23 -17.98 -10.33
CA PRO A 5 -4.19 -17.36 -9.50
C PRO A 5 -4.42 -15.86 -9.24
N GLY A 6 -4.50 -15.50 -7.95
CA GLY A 6 -4.83 -14.16 -7.49
C GLY A 6 -3.74 -13.16 -7.86
N LEU A 7 -4.16 -12.00 -8.36
CA LEU A 7 -3.30 -10.82 -8.49
C LEU A 7 -2.64 -10.56 -7.13
N VAL A 8 -1.30 -10.53 -7.10
CA VAL A 8 -0.56 -10.16 -5.90
C VAL A 8 -0.74 -8.67 -5.60
N GLN A 9 -0.54 -8.31 -4.33
CA GLN A 9 -0.58 -6.93 -3.90
C GLN A 9 0.55 -6.15 -4.57
N THR A 10 0.18 -5.28 -5.49
CA THR A 10 1.13 -4.37 -6.16
C THR A 10 0.91 -2.95 -5.64
N PRO A 11 1.93 -2.32 -5.02
CA PRO A 11 1.80 -0.94 -4.58
C PRO A 11 1.85 0.02 -5.77
N PHE A 12 1.16 1.15 -5.64
CA PHE A 12 1.28 2.30 -6.52
C PHE A 12 1.55 3.55 -5.68
N ALA A 13 2.60 4.29 -6.07
CA ALA A 13 2.97 5.52 -5.41
C ALA A 13 3.12 6.67 -6.42
N TRP A 14 2.71 7.87 -5.99
CA TRP A 14 2.86 9.10 -6.75
C TRP A 14 3.15 10.26 -5.81
N ALA A 15 4.17 11.06 -6.13
CA ALA A 15 4.58 12.21 -5.33
C ALA A 15 4.57 13.49 -6.17
N LEU A 16 4.03 14.56 -5.60
CA LEU A 16 3.98 15.89 -6.18
C LEU A 16 4.65 16.89 -5.21
N PRO A 17 5.83 17.43 -5.55
CA PRO A 17 6.46 18.44 -4.73
C PRO A 17 5.64 19.74 -4.76
N LEU A 18 5.45 20.35 -3.59
CA LEU A 18 4.82 21.66 -3.45
C LEU A 18 5.85 22.68 -2.96
N GLN A 19 5.80 23.89 -3.50
CA GLN A 19 6.69 24.96 -3.07
C GLN A 19 6.33 25.40 -1.63
N ASN A 20 7.33 25.39 -0.74
CA ASN A 20 7.20 25.82 0.67
C ASN A 20 6.10 25.08 1.47
N ARG A 21 5.68 23.89 1.04
CA ARG A 21 4.67 23.07 1.72
C ARG A 21 5.08 21.60 1.65
N PRO A 22 4.57 20.72 2.54
CA PRO A 22 4.78 19.30 2.38
C PRO A 22 4.27 18.79 1.02
N PRO A 23 4.93 17.80 0.41
CA PRO A 23 4.50 17.25 -0.87
C PRO A 23 3.17 16.51 -0.73
N VAL A 24 2.42 16.41 -1.83
CA VAL A 24 1.31 15.45 -1.92
C VAL A 24 1.93 14.09 -2.22
N ILE A 25 1.68 13.10 -1.35
CA ILE A 25 2.17 11.73 -1.51
C ILE A 25 0.97 10.79 -1.49
N LEU A 26 0.69 10.16 -2.62
CA LEU A 26 -0.26 9.07 -2.72
C LEU A 26 0.53 7.76 -2.69
N ASP A 27 0.24 6.89 -1.73
CA ASP A 27 0.85 5.57 -1.61
C ASP A 27 -0.19 4.57 -1.09
N PHE A 28 -0.47 3.52 -1.87
CA PHE A 28 -1.42 2.50 -1.48
C PHE A 28 -1.14 1.16 -2.17
N ALA A 29 -1.55 0.07 -1.51
CA ALA A 29 -1.62 -1.24 -2.13
C ALA A 29 -2.86 -1.35 -3.01
N THR A 30 -2.77 -2.08 -4.12
CA THR A 30 -3.93 -2.34 -5.00
C THR A 30 -5.00 -3.27 -4.42
N SER A 31 -4.78 -3.79 -3.21
CA SER A 31 -5.76 -4.55 -2.44
C SER A 31 -6.67 -3.66 -1.57
N ALA A 32 -7.84 -4.18 -1.23
CA ALA A 32 -8.83 -3.50 -0.38
C ALA A 32 -8.32 -3.27 1.06
N ILE A 33 -7.37 -4.07 1.52
CA ILE A 33 -6.62 -3.87 2.77
C ILE A 33 -5.16 -4.25 2.55
N ALA A 34 -4.22 -3.55 3.20
CA ALA A 34 -2.81 -3.90 3.16
C ALA A 34 -2.55 -5.25 3.85
N GLY A 35 -1.67 -6.08 3.31
CA GLY A 35 -1.36 -7.41 3.86
C GLY A 35 -0.84 -7.32 5.30
N ASN A 36 -0.05 -6.30 5.61
CA ASN A 36 0.43 -6.07 6.98
C ASN A 36 -0.72 -5.76 7.96
N LYS A 37 -1.77 -5.03 7.52
CA LYS A 37 -2.94 -4.78 8.38
C LYS A 37 -3.73 -6.06 8.65
N ALA A 38 -3.82 -6.96 7.66
CA ALA A 38 -4.41 -8.28 7.85
C ALA A 38 -3.60 -9.14 8.84
N ARG A 39 -2.26 -9.08 8.76
CA ARG A 39 -1.37 -9.75 9.72
C ARG A 39 -1.52 -9.21 11.14
N ILE A 40 -1.59 -7.89 11.31
CA ILE A 40 -1.86 -7.28 12.62
C ILE A 40 -3.21 -7.75 13.17
N ALA A 41 -4.26 -7.75 12.33
CA ALA A 41 -5.57 -8.25 12.73
C ALA A 41 -5.53 -9.73 13.17
N TRP A 42 -4.76 -10.57 12.47
CA TRP A 42 -4.54 -11.96 12.84
C TRP A 42 -3.82 -12.10 14.19
N ASN A 43 -2.71 -11.38 14.39
CA ASN A 43 -1.96 -11.39 15.65
C ASN A 43 -2.83 -10.96 16.84
N GLU A 44 -3.72 -9.99 16.63
CA GLU A 44 -4.64 -9.47 17.65
C GLU A 44 -5.94 -10.30 17.78
N GLY A 45 -6.12 -11.35 16.97
CA GLY A 45 -7.35 -12.17 16.98
C GLY A 45 -8.60 -11.41 16.56
N ARG A 46 -8.47 -10.35 15.75
CA ARG A 46 -9.58 -9.51 15.26
C ARG A 46 -9.92 -9.81 13.81
N ALA A 47 -11.20 -9.66 13.47
CA ALA A 47 -11.67 -9.77 12.10
C ALA A 47 -11.17 -8.61 11.21
N ILE A 48 -10.91 -8.88 9.93
CA ILE A 48 -10.70 -7.84 8.90
C ILE A 48 -12.04 -7.34 8.37
N PRO A 49 -12.11 -6.11 7.80
CA PRO A 49 -13.35 -5.59 7.22
C PRO A 49 -13.93 -6.51 6.14
N ALA A 50 -15.25 -6.55 6.05
CA ALA A 50 -15.95 -7.31 5.01
C ALA A 50 -15.58 -6.82 3.60
N GLY A 51 -15.50 -7.74 2.65
CA GLY A 51 -15.14 -7.44 1.26
C GLY A 51 -13.64 -7.27 1.01
N CYS A 52 -12.79 -7.58 2.00
CA CYS A 52 -11.34 -7.49 1.86
C CYS A 52 -10.65 -8.80 1.42
N ALA A 53 -11.26 -9.95 1.67
CA ALA A 53 -10.64 -11.26 1.40
C ALA A 53 -11.66 -12.33 1.00
N VAL A 54 -11.14 -13.39 0.38
CA VAL A 54 -11.83 -14.64 0.13
C VAL A 54 -11.01 -15.81 0.68
N ASP A 55 -11.67 -16.90 1.06
CA ASP A 55 -11.02 -18.16 1.44
C ASP A 55 -10.48 -18.93 0.21
N ALA A 56 -9.87 -20.09 0.44
CA ALA A 56 -9.35 -20.97 -0.61
C ALA A 56 -10.41 -21.49 -1.60
N ASN A 57 -11.70 -21.41 -1.24
CA ASN A 57 -12.84 -21.76 -2.11
C ASN A 57 -13.41 -20.54 -2.84
N GLY A 58 -12.81 -19.37 -2.67
CA GLY A 58 -13.29 -18.10 -3.23
C GLY A 58 -14.52 -17.52 -2.51
N GLN A 59 -14.85 -18.00 -1.31
CA GLN A 59 -15.97 -17.46 -0.52
C GLN A 59 -15.53 -16.22 0.26
N PRO A 60 -16.30 -15.12 0.25
CA PRO A 60 -15.99 -13.93 1.04
C PRO A 60 -15.84 -14.25 2.52
N THR A 61 -14.81 -13.70 3.16
CA THR A 61 -14.54 -13.92 4.58
C THR A 61 -14.03 -12.65 5.26
N THR A 62 -14.14 -12.64 6.59
CA THR A 62 -13.56 -11.62 7.48
C THR A 62 -12.50 -12.21 8.41
N ASP A 63 -12.25 -13.51 8.31
CA ASP A 63 -11.21 -14.20 9.07
C ASP A 63 -9.84 -13.97 8.42
N PRO A 64 -8.89 -13.28 9.07
CA PRO A 64 -7.57 -13.06 8.51
C PRO A 64 -6.70 -14.34 8.47
N ALA A 65 -7.09 -15.43 9.15
CA ALA A 65 -6.34 -16.68 9.14
C ALA A 65 -6.20 -17.28 7.74
N VAL A 66 -7.18 -17.05 6.85
CA VAL A 66 -7.13 -17.51 5.46
C VAL A 66 -5.94 -16.93 4.68
N LEU A 67 -5.31 -15.86 5.16
CA LEU A 67 -4.17 -15.21 4.51
C LEU A 67 -2.82 -15.64 5.12
N MET A 68 -2.84 -16.45 6.18
CA MET A 68 -1.66 -16.77 7.00
C MET A 68 -1.40 -18.28 7.04
N THR A 69 -2.45 -19.10 6.98
CA THR A 69 -2.37 -20.55 7.12
C THR A 69 -2.99 -21.27 5.93
N GLU A 70 -2.39 -22.39 5.52
CA GLU A 70 -2.92 -23.23 4.45
C GLU A 70 -4.26 -23.91 4.86
N PRO A 71 -5.23 -24.05 3.94
CA PRO A 71 -5.19 -23.60 2.54
C PRO A 71 -5.35 -22.08 2.41
N LEU A 72 -4.43 -21.43 1.69
CA LEU A 72 -4.42 -19.98 1.54
C LEU A 72 -5.59 -19.48 0.66
N GLY A 73 -6.25 -18.44 1.14
CA GLY A 73 -7.17 -17.58 0.40
C GLY A 73 -6.45 -16.43 -0.31
N ALA A 74 -7.19 -15.37 -0.61
CA ALA A 74 -6.64 -14.21 -1.32
C ALA A 74 -7.27 -12.89 -0.86
N LEU A 75 -6.48 -11.82 -0.94
CA LEU A 75 -6.98 -10.45 -0.78
C LEU A 75 -7.71 -10.00 -2.04
N LEU A 76 -8.81 -9.25 -1.85
CA LEU A 76 -9.57 -8.66 -2.94
C LEU A 76 -8.98 -7.29 -3.33
N PRO A 77 -9.07 -6.89 -4.61
CA PRO A 77 -8.63 -5.58 -5.08
C PRO A 77 -9.53 -4.44 -4.56
N PHE A 78 -8.98 -3.26 -4.29
CA PHE A 78 -9.81 -2.09 -3.98
C PHE A 78 -10.67 -1.71 -5.19
N GLY A 79 -11.89 -1.26 -4.98
CA GLY A 79 -12.76 -0.83 -6.09
C GLY A 79 -13.03 -1.92 -7.15
N GLY A 80 -12.88 -3.20 -6.80
CA GLY A 80 -13.15 -4.33 -7.68
C GLY A 80 -12.29 -4.33 -8.94
N HIS A 81 -12.94 -4.32 -10.11
CA HIS A 81 -12.26 -4.40 -11.41
C HIS A 81 -11.26 -3.25 -11.65
N LYS A 82 -11.44 -2.08 -11.01
CA LYS A 82 -10.50 -0.95 -11.15
C LYS A 82 -9.17 -1.23 -10.45
N GLY A 83 -9.20 -1.69 -9.20
CA GLY A 83 -7.99 -2.11 -8.48
C GLY A 83 -7.35 -3.34 -9.10
N ALA A 84 -8.14 -4.29 -9.62
CA ALA A 84 -7.60 -5.42 -10.37
C ALA A 84 -6.85 -4.98 -11.63
N GLY A 85 -7.44 -4.05 -12.40
CA GLY A 85 -6.81 -3.48 -13.58
C GLY A 85 -5.53 -2.74 -13.25
N LEU A 86 -5.54 -1.89 -12.21
CA LEU A 86 -4.33 -1.20 -11.75
C LEU A 86 -3.27 -2.20 -11.28
N SER A 87 -3.67 -3.25 -10.55
CA SER A 87 -2.74 -4.26 -10.06
C SER A 87 -2.01 -4.99 -11.19
N LEU A 88 -2.76 -5.36 -12.24
CA LEU A 88 -2.19 -5.99 -13.43
C LEU A 88 -1.18 -5.06 -14.10
N ILE A 89 -1.53 -3.78 -14.30
CA ILE A 89 -0.62 -2.80 -14.92
C ILE A 89 0.64 -2.60 -14.07
N CYS A 90 0.50 -2.51 -12.74
CA CYS A 90 1.65 -2.40 -11.84
C CYS A 90 2.57 -3.63 -11.91
N SER A 91 2.03 -4.85 -12.00
CA SER A 91 2.85 -6.05 -12.22
C SER A 91 3.58 -6.01 -13.57
N LEU A 92 2.87 -5.67 -14.66
CA LEU A 92 3.47 -5.62 -15.99
C LEU A 92 4.56 -4.55 -16.10
N LEU A 93 4.33 -3.36 -15.54
CA LEU A 93 5.31 -2.27 -15.58
C LEU A 93 6.43 -2.45 -14.55
N GLY A 94 6.09 -2.89 -13.34
CA GLY A 94 7.02 -3.03 -12.24
C GLY A 94 7.93 -4.23 -12.39
N ALA A 95 7.41 -5.38 -12.82
CA ALA A 95 8.14 -6.62 -12.98
C ALA A 95 8.48 -6.94 -14.44
N ALA A 96 7.48 -7.12 -15.31
CA ALA A 96 7.75 -7.62 -16.66
C ALA A 96 8.64 -6.67 -17.47
N LEU A 97 8.36 -5.36 -17.44
CA LEU A 97 9.13 -4.35 -18.17
C LEU A 97 10.55 -4.16 -17.61
N THR A 98 10.74 -4.31 -16.30
CA THR A 98 12.06 -4.15 -15.65
C THR A 98 12.91 -5.42 -15.74
N GLY A 99 12.38 -6.50 -16.31
CA GLY A 99 13.06 -7.80 -16.43
C GLY A 99 12.94 -8.68 -15.18
N GLY A 100 12.05 -8.34 -14.26
CA GLY A 100 11.74 -9.11 -13.07
C GLY A 100 10.77 -10.26 -13.31
N GLU A 101 10.61 -11.11 -12.29
CA GLU A 101 9.68 -12.23 -12.33
C GLU A 101 8.22 -11.78 -12.14
N THR A 102 7.31 -12.40 -12.89
CA THR A 102 5.87 -12.15 -12.83
C THR A 102 5.13 -13.29 -12.14
N GLU A 103 3.92 -13.02 -11.66
CA GLU A 103 3.06 -13.98 -10.95
C GLU A 103 2.61 -15.15 -11.83
N SER A 104 2.72 -15.00 -13.15
CA SER A 104 2.47 -16.06 -14.12
C SER A 104 3.56 -17.14 -14.12
N GLN A 105 4.71 -16.90 -13.49
CA GLN A 105 5.84 -17.81 -13.46
C GLN A 105 5.77 -18.70 -12.22
N GLN A 106 6.16 -19.96 -12.35
CA GLN A 106 6.34 -20.85 -11.21
C GLN A 106 7.69 -20.54 -10.56
N ILE A 107 7.69 -19.59 -9.64
CA ILE A 107 8.89 -19.17 -8.92
C ILE A 107 9.14 -20.18 -7.79
N PRO A 108 10.32 -20.84 -7.72
CA PRO A 108 10.65 -21.73 -6.61
C PRO A 108 10.64 -20.98 -5.27
N PRO A 109 10.27 -21.65 -4.16
CA PRO A 109 10.37 -21.05 -2.83
C PRO A 109 11.81 -20.56 -2.58
N ARG A 110 11.94 -19.29 -2.17
CA ARG A 110 13.20 -18.67 -1.79
C ARG A 110 13.03 -17.85 -0.53
N ALA A 111 14.14 -17.62 0.17
CA ALA A 111 14.15 -16.74 1.33
C ALA A 111 13.92 -15.29 0.88
N GLY A 112 12.98 -14.61 1.55
CA GLY A 112 12.71 -13.18 1.37
C GLY A 112 11.67 -12.84 0.31
N ILE A 113 11.22 -11.58 0.35
CA ILE A 113 10.28 -11.00 -0.62
C ILE A 113 11.09 -10.26 -1.67
N ILE A 114 10.86 -10.55 -2.95
CA ILE A 114 11.47 -9.81 -4.06
C ILE A 114 10.44 -8.85 -4.63
N ASN A 115 10.83 -7.59 -4.74
CA ASN A 115 10.04 -6.55 -5.37
C ASN A 115 10.77 -6.04 -6.62
N ASN A 116 10.00 -5.77 -7.66
CA ASN A 116 10.46 -5.06 -8.84
C ASN A 116 9.73 -3.71 -8.91
N MET A 117 10.39 -2.65 -9.36
CA MET A 117 9.84 -1.30 -9.34
C MET A 117 10.23 -0.53 -10.60
N LEU A 118 9.22 0.05 -11.25
CA LEU A 118 9.41 1.10 -12.24
C LEU A 118 9.26 2.45 -11.56
N SER A 119 10.21 3.35 -11.78
CA SER A 119 10.13 4.75 -11.34
C SER A 119 10.19 5.67 -12.54
N ILE A 120 9.22 6.57 -12.64
CA ILE A 120 9.14 7.59 -13.69
C ILE A 120 9.26 8.95 -13.03
N LEU A 121 10.21 9.76 -13.49
CA LEU A 121 10.44 11.10 -12.99
C LEU A 121 10.14 12.11 -14.09
N PHE A 122 9.34 13.12 -13.73
CA PHE A 122 9.01 14.23 -14.60
C PHE A 122 9.75 15.49 -14.12
N ASP A 123 10.38 16.19 -15.05
CA ASP A 123 10.98 17.51 -14.83
C ASP A 123 10.03 18.57 -15.46
N PRO A 124 9.24 19.29 -14.65
CA PRO A 124 8.29 20.28 -15.16
C PRO A 124 8.96 21.40 -15.97
N ALA A 125 10.23 21.73 -15.68
CA ALA A 125 10.97 22.75 -16.41
C ALA A 125 11.27 22.31 -17.84
N ARG A 126 11.64 21.03 -18.03
CA ARG A 126 11.85 20.45 -19.36
C ARG A 126 10.57 20.25 -20.16
N LEU A 127 9.43 20.21 -19.47
CA LEU A 127 8.11 20.18 -20.09
C LEU A 127 7.55 21.58 -20.40
N GLY A 128 8.29 22.65 -20.06
CA GLY A 128 7.90 24.03 -20.30
C GLY A 128 6.75 24.52 -19.42
N ALA A 129 6.49 23.85 -18.29
CA ALA A 129 5.31 24.07 -17.46
C ALA A 129 5.63 24.54 -16.04
N GLU A 130 6.90 24.67 -15.64
CA GLU A 130 7.32 24.80 -14.23
C GLU A 130 6.50 25.82 -13.40
N GLU A 131 6.47 27.09 -13.81
CA GLU A 131 5.78 28.13 -13.03
C GLU A 131 4.26 27.88 -12.95
N HIS A 132 3.63 27.65 -14.11
CA HIS A 132 2.19 27.40 -14.18
C HIS A 132 1.81 26.12 -13.40
N TYR A 133 2.60 25.06 -13.53
CA TYR A 133 2.39 23.79 -12.86
C TYR A 133 2.49 23.92 -11.35
N SER A 134 3.52 24.61 -10.84
CA SER A 134 3.70 24.88 -9.40
C SER A 134 2.50 25.65 -8.83
N GLN A 135 2.07 26.72 -9.51
CA GLN A 135 0.91 27.52 -9.10
C GLN A 135 -0.39 26.70 -9.14
N ALA A 136 -0.60 25.92 -10.20
CA ALA A 136 -1.79 25.08 -10.36
C ALA A 136 -1.87 24.00 -9.28
N LEU A 137 -0.75 23.37 -8.90
CA LEU A 137 -0.72 22.39 -7.82
C LEU A 137 -1.16 23.00 -6.48
N LEU A 138 -0.62 24.17 -6.13
CA LEU A 138 -0.98 24.88 -4.89
C LEU A 138 -2.46 25.27 -4.89
N ALA A 139 -2.94 25.86 -5.98
CA ALA A 139 -4.34 26.27 -6.11
C ALA A 139 -5.31 25.08 -6.02
N GLN A 140 -4.95 23.95 -6.64
CA GLN A 140 -5.75 22.73 -6.59
C GLN A 140 -5.84 22.15 -5.17
N VAL A 141 -4.72 22.12 -4.44
CA VAL A 141 -4.70 21.67 -3.05
C VAL A 141 -5.54 22.59 -2.16
N ASP A 142 -5.42 23.91 -2.32
CA ASP A 142 -6.19 24.88 -1.54
C ASP A 142 -7.70 24.78 -1.85
N TRP A 143 -8.07 24.55 -3.11
CA TRP A 143 -9.46 24.35 -3.51
C TRP A 143 -10.07 23.05 -2.94
N VAL A 144 -9.32 21.94 -2.94
CA VAL A 144 -9.81 20.68 -2.32
C VAL A 144 -10.08 20.88 -0.82
N ARG A 145 -9.22 21.63 -0.13
CA ARG A 145 -9.41 21.93 1.30
C ARG A 145 -10.61 22.83 1.57
N SER A 146 -10.88 23.81 0.71
CA SER A 146 -11.99 24.73 0.92
C SER A 146 -13.37 24.12 0.65
N GLY A 147 -13.42 22.97 -0.03
CA GLY A 147 -14.67 22.36 -0.50
C GLY A 147 -15.55 21.69 0.56
N GLN A 148 -15.13 21.58 1.82
CA GLN A 148 -15.91 20.90 2.87
C GLN A 148 -15.88 21.67 4.19
N GLU A 149 -16.80 22.63 4.36
CA GLU A 149 -17.00 23.28 5.66
C GLU A 149 -17.36 22.22 6.72
N GLY A 150 -16.61 22.19 7.82
CA GLY A 150 -16.87 21.29 8.95
C GLY A 150 -16.23 19.90 8.88
N HIS A 151 -15.49 19.56 7.82
CA HIS A 151 -14.74 18.30 7.73
C HIS A 151 -13.22 18.54 7.63
N ASP A 152 -12.43 17.75 8.35
CA ASP A 152 -10.96 17.71 8.22
C ASP A 152 -10.59 16.98 6.91
N VAL A 153 -10.53 17.73 5.81
CA VAL A 153 -10.10 17.21 4.51
C VAL A 153 -8.59 16.98 4.53
N GLN A 154 -8.23 15.71 4.46
CA GLN A 154 -6.85 15.24 4.42
C GLN A 154 -6.34 15.17 2.98
N ILE A 155 -5.23 15.85 2.70
CA ILE A 155 -4.49 15.70 1.45
C ILE A 155 -3.61 14.44 1.54
N PRO A 156 -3.44 13.66 0.46
CA PRO A 156 -2.56 12.49 0.47
C PRO A 156 -1.15 12.83 0.98
N GLY A 157 -0.68 12.07 1.96
CA GLY A 157 0.59 12.26 2.66
C GLY A 157 0.45 12.97 4.03
N GLU A 158 -0.63 13.69 4.28
CA GLU A 158 -0.86 14.34 5.58
C GLU A 158 -1.11 13.36 6.74
N PRO A 159 -1.89 12.27 6.58
CA PRO A 159 -2.03 11.28 7.64
C PRO A 159 -0.67 10.75 8.11
N GLU A 160 0.24 10.49 7.17
CA GLU A 160 1.60 10.00 7.43
C GLU A 160 2.45 11.06 8.13
N LEU A 161 2.38 12.33 7.71
CA LEU A 161 3.09 13.43 8.36
C LEU A 161 2.61 13.65 9.80
N ARG A 162 1.29 13.60 10.05
CA ARG A 162 0.72 13.68 11.39
C ARG A 162 1.16 12.50 12.26
N ALA A 163 1.11 11.29 11.70
CA ALA A 163 1.56 10.10 12.40
C ALA A 163 3.07 10.15 12.71
N TYR A 164 3.89 10.69 11.79
CA TYR A 164 5.32 10.88 11.99
C TYR A 164 5.58 11.85 13.14
N ALA A 165 4.99 13.05 13.11
CA ALA A 165 5.14 14.05 14.17
C ALA A 165 4.72 13.49 15.54
N ARG A 166 3.55 12.84 15.60
CA ARG A 166 3.07 12.18 16.82
C ARG A 166 4.05 11.14 17.36
N ARG A 167 4.61 10.29 16.50
CA ARG A 167 5.56 9.23 16.90
C ARG A 167 6.92 9.76 17.33
N GLN A 168 7.32 10.95 16.87
CA GLN A 168 8.53 11.62 17.37
C GLN A 168 8.36 12.07 18.82
N GLU A 169 7.14 12.47 19.21
CA GLU A 169 6.84 12.95 20.56
C GLU A 169 6.45 11.83 21.51
N GLU A 170 5.58 10.91 21.07
CA GLU A 170 4.99 9.85 21.90
C GLU A 170 5.73 8.50 21.81
N GLY A 171 6.66 8.36 20.86
CA GLY A 171 7.29 7.09 20.52
C GLY A 171 6.48 6.23 19.54
N ILE A 172 7.06 5.10 19.13
CA ILE A 172 6.43 4.14 18.20
C ILE A 172 5.80 3.01 19.00
N TRP A 173 4.48 2.86 18.90
CA TRP A 173 3.79 1.70 19.45
C TRP A 173 4.08 0.43 18.63
N ILE A 174 4.33 -0.68 19.33
CA ILE A 174 4.61 -2.00 18.77
C ILE A 174 3.79 -3.01 19.59
N ASP A 175 3.12 -3.95 18.93
CA ASP A 175 2.35 -5.01 19.61
C ASP A 175 3.27 -6.04 20.29
N ASP A 176 2.75 -6.73 21.32
CA ASP A 176 3.52 -7.67 22.12
C ASP A 176 4.11 -8.84 21.31
N VAL A 177 3.40 -9.29 20.27
CA VAL A 177 3.87 -10.40 19.40
C VAL A 177 5.09 -9.95 18.61
N SER A 178 5.01 -8.77 17.97
CA SER A 178 6.14 -8.18 17.23
C SER A 178 7.30 -7.82 18.16
N TRP A 179 7.03 -7.29 19.36
CA TRP A 179 8.06 -6.95 20.33
C TRP A 179 8.85 -8.18 20.79
N GLN A 180 8.14 -9.27 21.13
CA GLN A 180 8.78 -10.51 21.52
C GLN A 180 9.63 -11.13 20.40
N ALA A 181 9.22 -10.98 19.14
CA ALA A 181 10.01 -11.38 18.00
C ALA A 181 11.34 -10.59 17.90
N PHE A 182 11.32 -9.28 18.13
CA PHE A 182 12.55 -8.47 18.17
C PHE A 182 13.50 -8.90 19.29
N VAL A 183 12.98 -9.11 20.51
CA VAL A 183 13.77 -9.59 21.67
C VAL A 183 14.43 -10.95 21.37
N THR A 184 13.69 -11.83 20.70
CA THR A 184 14.19 -13.17 20.34
C THR A 184 15.32 -13.08 19.31
N LEU A 185 15.20 -12.19 18.31
CA LEU A 185 16.24 -11.95 17.31
C LEU A 185 17.50 -11.34 17.91
N GLU A 186 17.36 -10.45 18.89
CA GLU A 186 18.50 -9.87 19.62
C GLU A 186 19.33 -10.95 20.31
N ALA A 187 18.67 -11.90 20.97
CA ALA A 187 19.33 -13.02 21.67
C ALA A 187 20.08 -13.99 20.74
N LEU A 188 19.79 -13.98 19.42
CA LEU A 188 20.52 -14.78 18.43
C LEU A 188 21.79 -14.11 17.93
N ASN A 189 21.99 -12.82 18.22
CA ASN A 189 23.17 -12.03 17.85
C ASN A 189 24.18 -11.86 19.01
N THR A 190 23.91 -12.45 20.17
CA THR A 190 24.83 -12.57 21.33
C THR A 190 25.29 -14.00 21.52
#